data_AF-A0A1Z4GHZ5-F1
#
_entry.id   AF-A0A1Z4GHZ5-F1
#
_cell.length_a   1.000
_cell.length_b   1.000
_cell.length_c   1.000
_cell.angle_alpha   90.00
_cell.angle_beta   90.00
_cell.angle_gamma   90.00
#
_symmetry.space_group_name_H-M   'P 1'
#
loop_
_entity.id
_entity.type
_entity.pdbx_description
1 polymer ?
#
loop_
_entity_poly.entity_id
_entity_poly.type
_entity_poly.pdbx_seq_one_letter_code
_entity_poly.pdbx_strand_id
1 'polypeptide(L)'
;MARSLRVAPEYISKVKSALQHNGYPSQQSLATDLGLGLSTVKSFLSGKPVDYLNFVEFCNKLGLDWQDIADKRPETQPKSTNKEASPFITGAPITQPRYFFGREKELKRLFNLLKRHPLQNAAIIGKKRSGKTSLLHYLKTITTTPPEQLRYGQKSDWLPHPETYKWVFVDLQDARMQSREGLLKHILESLNFKVPAPCDLDHFMDVVSENLSSPTVILLDEIGAVLNPGSELDDTFWNSLRSLATNQTRGNLAFVLSSPESPSNLARSTGHDSPFFNIFAYSANIGAFTESEAQELIASSPIPFADEDVKWILTHSQCQPLLLQILCRERLFTLEEGENDDGWREEALRQINPFTDLLEPKK
;
A
#
# COMPACT_ATOMS: atom_id res chain seq x y z
N MET A 1 -2.42 21.72 22.92
CA MET A 1 -1.58 21.02 23.92
C MET A 1 -1.02 19.77 23.26
N ALA A 2 0.25 19.41 23.52
CA ALA A 2 0.87 18.26 22.88
C ALA A 2 0.05 16.99 23.14
N ARG A 3 -0.24 16.20 22.09
CA ARG A 3 -1.05 14.97 22.18
C ARG A 3 -0.32 13.85 22.94
N SER A 4 1.00 13.99 23.11
CA SER A 4 1.86 13.06 23.85
C SER A 4 2.91 13.83 24.64
N LEU A 5 3.29 13.32 25.81
CA LEU A 5 4.37 13.82 26.66
C LEU A 5 5.48 12.77 26.79
N ARG A 6 6.69 13.20 27.11
CA ARG A 6 7.80 12.30 27.45
C ARG A 6 8.55 12.81 28.68
N VAL A 7 9.15 11.90 29.42
CA VAL A 7 10.02 12.21 30.56
C VAL A 7 11.30 12.85 30.02
N ALA A 8 11.72 13.97 30.59
CA ALA A 8 12.98 14.59 30.21
C ALA A 8 14.15 13.65 30.57
N PRO A 9 15.18 13.51 29.71
CA PRO A 9 16.31 12.60 29.91
C PRO A 9 16.95 12.65 31.30
N GLU A 10 17.06 13.85 31.87
CA GLU A 10 17.59 14.12 33.21
C GLU A 10 16.76 13.52 34.35
N TYR A 11 15.48 13.22 34.13
CA TYR A 11 14.58 12.64 35.13
C TYR A 11 14.30 11.13 34.93
N ILE A 12 14.83 10.50 33.88
CA ILE A 12 14.59 9.06 33.62
C ILE A 12 15.06 8.18 34.79
N SER A 13 16.22 8.49 35.37
CA SER A 13 16.73 7.78 36.55
C SER A 13 15.80 7.95 37.76
N LYS A 14 15.32 9.17 38.00
CA LYS A 14 14.37 9.50 39.07
C LYS A 14 13.06 8.74 38.93
N VAL A 15 12.50 8.68 37.71
CA VAL A 15 11.25 7.94 37.43
C VAL A 15 11.43 6.44 37.65
N LYS A 16 12.56 5.86 37.23
CA LYS A 16 12.86 4.43 37.47
C LYS A 16 13.03 4.11 38.95
N SER A 17 13.67 4.98 39.72
CA SER A 17 13.78 4.81 41.17
C SER A 17 12.44 4.95 41.88
N ALA A 18 11.57 5.85 41.42
CA ALA A 18 10.21 6.02 41.97
C ALA A 18 9.35 4.75 41.86
N LEU A 19 9.62 3.89 40.87
CA LEU A 19 8.96 2.59 40.73
C LEU A 19 9.15 1.72 41.99
N GLN A 20 10.39 1.62 42.47
CA GLN A 20 10.73 0.81 43.65
C GLN A 20 10.25 1.46 44.94
N HIS A 21 10.38 2.78 45.05
CA HIS A 21 9.97 3.52 46.25
C HIS A 21 8.46 3.53 46.50
N ASN A 22 7.64 3.38 45.45
CA ASN A 22 6.18 3.32 45.55
C ASN A 22 5.64 1.88 45.61
N GLY A 23 6.49 0.90 45.92
CA GLY A 23 6.04 -0.47 46.22
C GLY A 23 5.73 -1.34 44.99
N TYR A 24 6.19 -0.96 43.79
CA TYR A 24 6.06 -1.80 42.60
C TYR A 24 7.30 -2.70 42.43
N PRO A 25 7.18 -4.03 42.68
CA PRO A 25 8.31 -4.95 42.52
C PRO A 25 8.74 -5.13 41.06
N SER A 26 7.89 -4.78 40.09
CA SER A 26 8.20 -4.90 38.66
C SER A 26 7.40 -3.92 37.79
N GLN A 27 7.86 -3.67 36.56
CA GLN A 27 7.10 -2.89 35.57
C GLN A 27 5.75 -3.53 35.24
N GLN A 28 5.66 -4.87 35.32
CA GLN A 28 4.43 -5.62 35.12
C GLN A 28 3.40 -5.31 36.22
N SER A 29 3.83 -5.17 37.49
CA SER A 29 2.92 -4.82 38.58
C SER A 29 2.28 -3.44 38.40
N LEU A 30 3.04 -2.45 37.89
CA LEU A 30 2.53 -1.13 37.56
C LEU A 30 1.57 -1.17 36.35
N ALA A 31 1.90 -1.97 35.33
CA ALA A 31 1.05 -2.17 34.16
C ALA A 31 -0.33 -2.75 34.55
N THR A 32 -0.33 -3.77 35.41
CA THR A 32 -1.56 -4.42 35.89
C THR A 32 -2.41 -3.50 36.76
N ASP A 33 -1.79 -2.71 37.66
CA ASP A 33 -2.51 -1.77 38.55
C ASP A 33 -3.13 -0.60 37.78
N LEU A 34 -2.52 -0.17 36.67
CA LEU A 34 -3.04 0.90 35.80
C LEU A 34 -3.94 0.38 34.68
N GLY A 35 -4.09 -0.93 34.50
CA GLY A 35 -4.85 -1.51 33.39
C GLY A 35 -4.26 -1.17 32.01
N LEU A 36 -2.97 -0.87 31.93
CA LEU A 36 -2.26 -0.47 30.71
C LEU A 36 -1.33 -1.60 30.22
N GLY A 37 -1.02 -1.58 28.93
CA GLY A 37 -0.03 -2.50 28.37
C GLY A 37 1.37 -2.26 28.93
N LEU A 38 2.15 -3.35 29.13
CA LEU A 38 3.55 -3.27 29.57
C LEU A 38 4.41 -2.40 28.65
N SER A 39 4.10 -2.37 27.35
CA SER A 39 4.76 -1.53 26.35
C SER A 39 4.60 -0.02 26.65
N THR A 40 3.46 0.39 27.18
CA THR A 40 3.18 1.78 27.56
C THR A 40 3.99 2.17 28.80
N VAL A 41 4.07 1.28 29.80
CA VAL A 41 4.91 1.47 30.99
C VAL A 41 6.39 1.56 30.62
N LYS A 42 6.88 0.66 29.76
CA LYS A 42 8.26 0.68 29.26
C LYS A 42 8.56 1.97 28.49
N SER A 43 7.60 2.46 27.71
CA SER A 43 7.72 3.73 26.96
C SER A 43 7.86 4.92 27.90
N PHE A 44 7.04 5.00 28.95
CA PHE A 44 7.14 6.03 29.98
C PHE A 44 8.50 6.00 30.71
N LEU A 45 8.91 4.84 31.20
CA LEU A 45 10.17 4.65 31.95
C LEU A 45 11.44 4.84 31.10
N SER A 46 11.33 4.81 29.77
CA SER A 46 12.45 5.02 28.85
C SER A 46 12.47 6.42 28.21
N GLY A 47 11.56 7.32 28.61
CA GLY A 47 11.47 8.67 28.05
C GLY A 47 10.97 8.71 26.60
N LYS A 48 10.25 7.68 26.15
CA LYS A 48 9.53 7.71 24.87
C LYS A 48 8.22 8.49 25.02
N PRO A 49 7.66 9.05 23.92
CA PRO A 49 6.36 9.72 23.97
C PRO A 49 5.25 8.77 24.38
N VAL A 50 4.43 9.20 25.33
CA VAL A 50 3.25 8.51 25.83
C VAL A 50 2.08 9.49 25.78
N ASP A 51 0.87 8.99 25.56
CA ASP A 51 -0.36 9.80 25.60
C ASP A 51 -0.43 10.64 26.89
N TYR A 52 -0.91 11.88 26.77
CA TYR A 52 -0.98 12.83 27.88
C TYR A 52 -1.70 12.26 29.11
N LEU A 53 -2.84 11.57 28.93
CA LEU A 53 -3.62 11.05 30.04
C LEU A 53 -2.84 9.96 30.78
N ASN A 54 -2.26 9.03 30.04
CA ASN A 54 -1.42 7.97 30.59
C ASN A 54 -0.19 8.57 31.30
N PHE A 55 0.44 9.61 30.74
CA PHE A 55 1.60 10.26 31.33
C PHE A 55 1.28 10.87 32.70
N VAL A 56 0.17 11.60 32.80
CA VAL A 56 -0.30 12.19 34.06
C VAL A 56 -0.66 11.10 35.07
N GLU A 57 -1.30 10.01 34.61
CA GLU A 57 -1.68 8.89 35.46
C GLU A 57 -0.46 8.16 36.04
N PHE A 58 0.58 7.91 35.23
CA PHE A 58 1.85 7.37 35.72
C PHE A 58 2.50 8.27 36.77
N CYS A 59 2.50 9.59 36.55
CA CYS A 59 3.08 10.55 37.48
C CYS A 59 2.33 10.56 38.81
N ASN A 60 1.00 10.60 38.77
CA ASN A 60 0.16 10.54 39.97
C ASN A 60 0.41 9.27 40.78
N LYS A 61 0.51 8.12 40.11
CA LYS A 61 0.73 6.82 40.77
C LYS A 61 2.13 6.68 41.37
N LEU A 62 3.13 7.33 40.77
CA LEU A 62 4.51 7.33 41.25
C LEU A 62 4.85 8.51 42.18
N GLY A 63 3.86 9.36 42.53
CA GLY A 63 4.06 10.52 43.40
C GLY A 63 4.97 11.60 42.80
N LEU A 64 4.95 11.75 41.48
CA LEU A 64 5.77 12.70 40.73
C LEU A 64 4.89 13.83 40.17
N ASP A 65 5.40 15.06 40.16
CA ASP A 65 4.77 16.14 39.42
C ASP A 65 5.12 16.02 37.93
N TRP A 66 4.09 15.83 37.10
CA TRP A 66 4.25 15.68 35.66
C TRP A 66 4.83 16.93 35.01
N GLN A 67 4.58 18.14 35.55
CA GLN A 67 5.10 19.40 35.01
C GLN A 67 6.61 19.55 35.25
N ASP A 68 7.14 18.91 36.28
CA ASP A 68 8.56 18.97 36.61
C ASP A 68 9.38 18.02 35.76
N ILE A 69 8.81 16.85 35.43
CA ILE A 69 9.53 15.79 34.72
C ILE A 69 9.28 15.77 33.22
N ALA A 70 8.25 16.46 32.72
CA ALA A 70 7.97 16.52 31.29
C ALA A 70 9.05 17.34 30.55
N ASP A 71 9.47 16.84 29.39
CA ASP A 71 10.42 17.55 28.52
C ASP A 71 9.78 18.81 27.93
N LYS A 72 10.21 19.99 28.40
CA LYS A 72 9.69 21.30 27.99
C LYS A 72 10.34 21.86 26.72
N ARG A 73 11.27 21.11 26.10
CA ARG A 73 11.86 21.51 24.83
C ARG A 73 10.75 21.55 23.77
N PRO A 74 10.57 22.67 23.04
CA PRO A 74 9.62 22.71 21.93
C PRO A 74 10.00 21.59 20.96
N GLU A 75 9.00 20.84 20.48
CA GLU A 75 9.19 19.80 19.48
C GLU A 75 9.82 20.42 18.22
N THR A 76 11.15 20.48 18.18
CA THR A 76 11.86 20.39 16.91
C THR A 76 11.53 19.01 16.41
N GLN A 77 10.52 18.93 15.54
CA GLN A 77 10.18 17.72 14.81
C GLN A 77 11.50 17.10 14.35
N PRO A 78 11.90 15.92 14.88
CA PRO A 78 13.01 15.23 14.29
C PRO A 78 12.57 14.92 12.86
N LYS A 79 13.27 15.52 11.89
CA LYS A 79 13.26 15.07 10.49
C LYS A 79 13.24 13.56 10.52
N SER A 80 12.19 12.99 9.94
CA SER A 80 11.91 11.57 9.84
C SER A 80 13.19 10.73 9.90
N THR A 81 13.53 10.23 11.09
CA THR A 81 14.25 8.97 11.15
C THR A 81 13.35 8.01 10.41
N ASN A 82 13.83 7.43 9.30
CA ASN A 82 13.19 6.31 8.63
C ASN A 82 12.60 5.41 9.72
N LYS A 83 11.27 5.42 9.88
CA LYS A 83 10.61 4.27 10.48
C LYS A 83 11.01 3.16 9.52
N GLU A 84 11.90 2.27 9.95
CA GLU A 84 12.20 1.06 9.21
C GLU A 84 10.85 0.37 8.98
N ALA A 85 10.29 0.57 7.79
CA ALA A 85 9.07 -0.11 7.42
C ALA A 85 9.43 -1.58 7.38
N SER A 86 8.63 -2.40 8.07
CA SER A 86 8.78 -3.86 8.02
C SER A 86 8.99 -4.30 6.57
N PRO A 87 9.97 -5.16 6.28
CA PRO A 87 10.17 -5.70 4.93
C PRO A 87 8.93 -6.44 4.42
N PHE A 88 8.06 -6.88 5.35
CA PHE A 88 6.82 -7.57 5.08
C PHE A 88 5.61 -6.67 5.37
N ILE A 89 5.02 -6.13 4.31
CA ILE A 89 3.84 -5.26 4.31
C ILE A 89 2.59 -6.12 4.13
N THR A 90 1.76 -6.17 5.17
CA THR A 90 0.49 -6.89 5.14
C THR A 90 -0.69 -5.92 5.07
N GLY A 91 -1.70 -6.25 4.25
CA GLY A 91 -2.97 -5.53 4.19
C GLY A 91 -3.00 -4.27 3.32
N ALA A 92 -2.00 -3.39 3.41
CA ALA A 92 -1.90 -2.18 2.59
C ALA A 92 -1.28 -2.46 1.21
N PRO A 93 -1.67 -1.71 0.16
CA PRO A 93 -0.96 -1.75 -1.12
C PRO A 93 0.51 -1.33 -0.97
N ILE A 94 1.38 -1.96 -1.76
CA ILE A 94 2.80 -1.58 -1.82
C ILE A 94 2.92 -0.35 -2.72
N THR A 95 3.37 0.76 -2.15
CA THR A 95 3.52 2.04 -2.87
C THR A 95 4.97 2.38 -3.19
N GLN A 96 5.93 1.80 -2.46
CA GLN A 96 7.35 2.00 -2.69
C GLN A 96 7.93 0.83 -3.50
N PRO A 97 8.62 1.09 -4.63
CA PRO A 97 9.09 0.01 -5.51
C PRO A 97 9.99 -1.03 -4.85
N ARG A 98 10.80 -0.65 -3.86
CA ARG A 98 11.70 -1.58 -3.15
C ARG A 98 10.99 -2.71 -2.42
N TYR A 99 9.69 -2.60 -2.13
CA TYR A 99 8.91 -3.64 -1.46
C TYR A 99 8.05 -4.45 -2.45
N PHE A 100 8.10 -4.15 -3.75
CA PHE A 100 7.34 -4.88 -4.78
C PHE A 100 8.20 -5.97 -5.41
N PHE A 101 7.75 -7.23 -5.36
CA PHE A 101 8.50 -8.40 -5.79
C PHE A 101 7.81 -9.14 -6.95
N GLY A 102 8.63 -9.75 -7.80
CA GLY A 102 8.20 -10.56 -8.93
C GLY A 102 7.43 -9.80 -10.01
N ARG A 103 6.65 -10.55 -10.80
CA ARG A 103 5.84 -10.07 -11.92
C ARG A 103 6.64 -9.53 -13.11
N GLU A 104 7.89 -9.96 -13.26
CA GLU A 104 8.79 -9.45 -14.29
C GLU A 104 8.25 -9.65 -15.73
N LYS A 105 7.56 -10.77 -15.97
CA LYS A 105 6.96 -11.05 -17.29
C LYS A 105 5.79 -10.10 -17.59
N GLU A 106 4.94 -9.87 -16.58
CA GLU A 106 3.80 -8.97 -16.65
C GLU A 106 4.27 -7.52 -16.80
N LEU A 107 5.23 -7.08 -15.98
CA LEU A 107 5.86 -5.76 -16.05
C LEU A 107 6.45 -5.50 -17.43
N LYS A 108 7.24 -6.44 -17.96
CA LYS A 108 7.83 -6.33 -19.30
C LYS A 108 6.76 -6.16 -20.38
N ARG A 109 5.65 -6.89 -20.30
CA ARG A 109 4.55 -6.77 -21.26
C ARG A 109 3.82 -5.44 -21.10
N LEU A 110 3.46 -5.06 -19.87
CA LEU A 110 2.79 -3.80 -19.55
C LEU A 110 3.61 -2.59 -20.02
N PHE A 111 4.88 -2.51 -19.66
CA PHE A 111 5.73 -1.40 -20.12
C PHE A 111 5.96 -1.39 -21.63
N ASN A 112 6.01 -2.55 -22.30
CA ASN A 112 6.11 -2.57 -23.77
C ASN A 112 4.87 -1.96 -24.46
N LEU A 113 3.69 -2.06 -23.85
CA LEU A 113 2.46 -1.40 -24.33
C LEU A 113 2.49 0.12 -24.14
N LEU A 114 3.20 0.58 -23.11
CA LEU A 114 3.33 1.99 -22.75
C LEU A 114 4.57 2.66 -23.37
N LYS A 115 5.50 1.88 -23.90
CA LYS A 115 6.79 2.36 -24.43
C LYS A 115 6.71 2.89 -25.87
N ARG A 116 5.70 2.47 -26.64
CA ARG A 116 5.59 2.78 -28.08
C ARG A 116 4.29 3.53 -28.33
N HIS A 117 4.31 4.42 -29.33
CA HIS A 117 3.10 5.07 -29.82
C HIS A 117 2.45 4.25 -30.95
N PRO A 118 1.10 4.20 -31.02
CA PRO A 118 0.18 4.69 -29.99
C PRO A 118 0.29 3.87 -28.69
N LEU A 119 0.14 4.53 -27.54
CA LEU A 119 0.07 3.83 -26.25
C LEU A 119 -1.11 2.85 -26.27
N GLN A 120 -0.94 1.70 -25.62
CA GLN A 120 -1.95 0.65 -25.61
C GLN A 120 -2.49 0.40 -24.20
N ASN A 121 -3.79 0.09 -24.14
CA ASN A 121 -4.49 -0.15 -22.90
C ASN A 121 -4.22 -1.58 -22.38
N ALA A 122 -4.27 -1.75 -21.07
CA ALA A 122 -4.08 -3.05 -20.43
C ALA A 122 -5.02 -3.27 -19.23
N ALA A 123 -5.39 -4.52 -19.00
CA ALA A 123 -6.12 -4.93 -17.80
C ALA A 123 -5.21 -5.73 -16.87
N ILE A 124 -5.28 -5.47 -15.58
CA ILE A 124 -4.65 -6.30 -14.54
C ILE A 124 -5.77 -7.09 -13.86
N ILE A 125 -5.76 -8.41 -14.09
CA ILE A 125 -6.80 -9.32 -13.61
C ILE A 125 -6.22 -10.20 -12.51
N GLY A 126 -6.95 -10.34 -11.41
CA GLY A 126 -6.58 -11.28 -10.37
C GLY A 126 -7.47 -11.21 -9.15
N LYS A 127 -7.48 -12.30 -8.39
CA LYS A 127 -8.24 -12.43 -7.13
C LYS A 127 -7.93 -11.29 -6.15
N LYS A 128 -8.78 -11.12 -5.14
CA LYS A 128 -8.50 -10.19 -4.04
C LYS A 128 -7.13 -10.53 -3.42
N ARG A 129 -6.37 -9.51 -3.01
CA ARG A 129 -5.05 -9.65 -2.37
C ARG A 129 -3.92 -10.24 -3.24
N SER A 130 -4.10 -10.39 -4.56
CA SER A 130 -3.03 -10.83 -5.47
C SER A 130 -1.96 -9.77 -5.78
N GLY A 131 -2.20 -8.51 -5.37
CA GLY A 131 -1.26 -7.38 -5.57
C GLY A 131 -1.61 -6.45 -6.72
N LYS A 132 -2.87 -6.39 -7.18
CA LYS A 132 -3.30 -5.53 -8.31
C LYS A 132 -3.00 -4.05 -8.07
N THR A 133 -3.50 -3.48 -6.98
CA THR A 133 -3.25 -2.08 -6.58
C THR A 133 -1.76 -1.80 -6.41
N SER A 134 -1.03 -2.73 -5.79
CA SER A 134 0.44 -2.64 -5.65
C SER A 134 1.15 -2.56 -7.01
N LEU A 135 0.70 -3.35 -8.00
CA LEU A 135 1.25 -3.32 -9.35
C LEU A 135 0.94 -2.00 -10.06
N LEU A 136 -0.26 -1.44 -9.91
CA LEU A 136 -0.58 -0.11 -10.44
C LEU A 136 0.33 0.98 -9.83
N HIS A 137 0.51 0.98 -8.51
CA HIS A 137 1.45 1.90 -7.87
C HIS A 137 2.88 1.70 -8.36
N TYR A 138 3.32 0.46 -8.54
CA TYR A 138 4.64 0.15 -9.08
C TYR A 138 4.84 0.74 -10.48
N LEU A 139 3.87 0.52 -11.40
CA LEU A 139 3.93 1.08 -12.76
C LEU A 139 4.11 2.61 -12.74
N LYS A 140 3.38 3.30 -11.86
CA LYS A 140 3.42 4.75 -11.70
C LYS A 140 4.77 5.27 -11.21
N THR A 141 5.43 4.56 -10.29
CA THR A 141 6.55 5.12 -9.53
C THR A 141 7.91 4.56 -9.92
N ILE A 142 8.02 3.31 -10.37
CA ILE A 142 9.31 2.62 -10.57
C ILE A 142 10.25 3.38 -11.53
N THR A 143 9.72 3.98 -12.58
CA THR A 143 10.52 4.60 -13.65
C THR A 143 11.13 5.94 -13.27
N THR A 144 10.66 6.57 -12.20
CA THR A 144 11.14 7.86 -11.69
C THR A 144 11.67 7.76 -10.26
N THR A 145 11.66 6.57 -9.66
CA THR A 145 12.18 6.35 -8.31
C THR A 145 13.71 6.40 -8.32
N PRO A 146 14.35 7.19 -7.44
CA PRO A 146 15.80 7.29 -7.38
C PRO A 146 16.46 5.94 -7.06
N PRO A 147 17.65 5.62 -7.64
CA PRO A 147 18.33 4.34 -7.43
C PRO A 147 18.58 3.98 -5.96
N GLU A 148 18.86 4.97 -5.10
CA GLU A 148 19.06 4.79 -3.66
C GLU A 148 17.79 4.34 -2.92
N GLN A 149 16.62 4.44 -3.56
CA GLN A 149 15.35 3.98 -3.03
C GLN A 149 14.91 2.62 -3.59
N LEU A 150 15.70 2.00 -4.46
CA LEU A 150 15.43 0.71 -5.10
C LEU A 150 16.23 -0.42 -4.44
N ARG A 151 15.81 -1.66 -4.66
CA ARG A 151 16.65 -2.83 -4.30
C ARG A 151 17.84 -2.91 -5.25
N TYR A 152 18.94 -3.51 -4.78
CA TYR A 152 20.10 -3.77 -5.62
C TYR A 152 19.72 -4.60 -6.85
N GLY A 153 20.07 -4.13 -8.05
CA GLY A 153 19.75 -4.80 -9.31
C GLY A 153 18.28 -4.69 -9.75
N GLN A 154 17.43 -3.96 -9.02
CA GLN A 154 16.03 -3.77 -9.41
C GLN A 154 15.92 -2.91 -10.67
N LYS A 155 15.21 -3.45 -11.67
CA LYS A 155 15.04 -2.79 -12.96
C LYS A 155 14.10 -1.58 -12.85
N SER A 156 14.57 -0.41 -13.30
CA SER A 156 13.79 0.84 -13.36
C SER A 156 13.76 1.52 -14.73
N ASP A 157 14.64 1.12 -15.66
CA ASP A 157 14.79 1.64 -17.03
C ASP A 157 13.71 1.09 -18.00
N TRP A 158 12.46 0.99 -17.54
CA TRP A 158 11.38 0.40 -18.32
C TRP A 158 10.92 1.28 -19.49
N LEU A 159 10.90 2.60 -19.28
CA LEU A 159 10.44 3.60 -20.25
C LEU A 159 11.59 4.50 -20.68
N PRO A 160 11.65 4.91 -21.97
CA PRO A 160 12.53 5.97 -22.41
C PRO A 160 11.97 7.31 -21.90
N HIS A 161 12.83 8.20 -21.41
CA HIS A 161 12.43 9.55 -20.94
C HIS A 161 11.23 9.52 -19.97
N PRO A 162 11.32 8.78 -18.85
CA PRO A 162 10.19 8.58 -17.94
C PRO A 162 9.61 9.88 -17.35
N GLU A 163 10.42 10.94 -17.27
CA GLU A 163 10.00 12.29 -16.87
C GLU A 163 8.93 12.92 -17.77
N THR A 164 8.77 12.42 -19.00
CA THR A 164 7.75 12.92 -19.95
C THR A 164 6.38 12.29 -19.74
N TYR A 165 6.30 11.17 -19.00
CA TYR A 165 5.06 10.47 -18.77
C TYR A 165 4.26 11.12 -17.64
N LYS A 166 2.98 11.40 -17.89
CA LYS A 166 2.01 11.80 -16.87
C LYS A 166 1.24 10.59 -16.37
N TRP A 167 1.12 10.45 -15.06
CA TRP A 167 0.41 9.34 -14.43
C TRP A 167 -0.71 9.83 -13.55
N VAL A 168 -1.94 9.42 -13.85
CA VAL A 168 -3.11 9.68 -13.02
C VAL A 168 -3.50 8.37 -12.35
N PHE A 169 -3.68 8.38 -11.03
CA PHE A 169 -4.18 7.23 -10.29
C PHE A 169 -5.59 7.54 -9.78
N VAL A 170 -6.52 6.63 -10.03
CA VAL A 170 -7.92 6.73 -9.65
C VAL A 170 -8.29 5.46 -8.89
N ASP A 171 -8.70 5.63 -7.63
CA ASP A 171 -9.31 4.58 -6.84
C ASP A 171 -10.84 4.68 -6.96
N LEU A 172 -11.46 3.73 -7.66
CA LEU A 172 -12.91 3.75 -7.91
C LEU A 172 -13.72 3.25 -6.70
N GLN A 173 -13.07 2.78 -5.63
CA GLN A 173 -13.75 2.54 -4.35
C GLN A 173 -13.98 3.84 -3.56
N ASP A 174 -13.26 4.92 -3.88
CA ASP A 174 -13.51 6.24 -3.30
C ASP A 174 -14.80 6.84 -3.89
N ALA A 175 -15.80 7.08 -3.03
CA ALA A 175 -17.09 7.64 -3.43
C ALA A 175 -16.96 8.95 -4.24
N ARG A 176 -15.92 9.75 -3.99
CA ARG A 176 -15.67 10.98 -4.76
C ARG A 176 -15.35 10.69 -6.23
N MET A 177 -14.65 9.59 -6.50
CA MET A 177 -14.27 9.14 -7.84
C MET A 177 -15.39 8.37 -8.56
N GLN A 178 -16.46 8.02 -7.85
CA GLN A 178 -17.66 7.40 -8.43
C GLN A 178 -18.61 8.45 -9.02
N SER A 179 -18.52 9.70 -8.56
CA SER A 179 -19.24 10.81 -9.19
C SER A 179 -18.57 11.22 -10.50
N ARG A 180 -19.36 11.52 -11.53
CA ARG A 180 -18.84 11.91 -12.84
C ARG A 180 -18.01 13.18 -12.73
N GLU A 181 -18.58 14.23 -12.14
CA GLU A 181 -17.90 15.51 -11.96
C GLU A 181 -16.62 15.37 -11.12
N GLY A 182 -16.66 14.61 -10.02
CA GLY A 182 -15.50 14.42 -9.15
C GLY A 182 -14.35 13.70 -9.84
N LEU A 183 -14.64 12.66 -10.63
CA LEU A 183 -13.63 11.95 -11.42
C LEU A 183 -13.00 12.85 -12.49
N LEU A 184 -13.82 13.58 -13.25
CA LEU A 184 -13.33 14.48 -14.29
C LEU A 184 -12.42 15.57 -13.71
N LYS A 185 -12.84 16.21 -12.60
CA LYS A 185 -12.03 17.20 -11.88
C LYS A 185 -10.69 16.62 -11.44
N HIS A 186 -10.71 15.46 -10.79
CA HIS A 186 -9.49 14.79 -10.31
C HIS A 186 -8.51 14.47 -11.43
N ILE A 187 -9.00 14.01 -12.59
CA ILE A 187 -8.14 13.76 -13.75
C ILE A 187 -7.51 15.06 -14.25
N LEU A 188 -8.29 16.12 -14.44
CA LEU A 188 -7.78 17.40 -14.92
C LEU A 188 -6.77 18.02 -13.95
N GLU A 189 -7.07 18.02 -12.65
CA GLU A 189 -6.17 18.52 -11.60
C GLU A 189 -4.88 17.72 -11.54
N SER A 190 -4.95 16.38 -11.62
CA SER A 190 -3.77 15.50 -11.66
C SER A 190 -2.88 15.74 -12.87
N LEU A 191 -3.45 16.18 -14.00
CA LEU A 191 -2.72 16.53 -15.21
C LEU A 191 -2.24 17.99 -15.24
N ASN A 192 -2.59 18.77 -14.21
CA ASN A 192 -2.40 20.21 -14.11
C ASN A 192 -3.07 20.98 -15.27
N PHE A 193 -4.28 20.56 -15.65
CA PHE A 193 -5.12 21.23 -16.63
C PHE A 193 -6.17 22.12 -15.95
N LYS A 194 -6.65 23.12 -16.68
CA LYS A 194 -7.70 24.01 -16.17
C LYS A 194 -9.02 23.23 -16.05
N VAL A 195 -9.60 23.24 -14.85
CA VAL A 195 -10.94 22.70 -14.62
C VAL A 195 -11.99 23.66 -15.18
N PRO A 196 -12.85 23.24 -16.12
CA PRO A 196 -13.92 24.08 -16.65
C PRO A 196 -15.06 24.25 -15.64
N ALA A 197 -15.87 25.29 -15.84
CA ALA A 197 -17.08 25.55 -15.06
C ALA A 197 -18.25 25.81 -16.03
N PRO A 198 -19.19 24.86 -16.19
CA PRO A 198 -19.30 23.57 -15.48
C PRO A 198 -18.22 22.54 -15.86
N CYS A 199 -17.98 21.57 -14.97
CA CYS A 199 -17.07 20.45 -15.22
C CYS A 199 -17.86 19.21 -15.64
N ASP A 200 -18.41 19.24 -16.84
CA ASP A 200 -19.11 18.11 -17.46
C ASP A 200 -18.20 17.35 -18.44
N LEU A 201 -18.77 16.29 -19.03
CA LEU A 201 -18.04 15.38 -19.91
C LEU A 201 -17.57 16.07 -21.20
N ASP A 202 -18.40 16.93 -21.81
CA ASP A 202 -18.09 17.57 -23.08
C ASP A 202 -16.92 18.55 -22.91
N HIS A 203 -16.99 19.43 -21.91
CA HIS A 203 -15.90 20.36 -21.63
C HIS A 203 -14.62 19.64 -21.19
N PHE A 204 -14.74 18.52 -20.48
CA PHE A 204 -13.59 17.67 -20.15
C PHE A 204 -12.92 17.12 -21.42
N MET A 205 -13.71 16.59 -22.35
CA MET A 205 -13.21 16.03 -23.61
C MET A 205 -12.48 17.10 -24.44
N ASP A 206 -13.02 18.32 -24.51
CA ASP A 206 -12.37 19.45 -25.17
C ASP A 206 -11.02 19.78 -24.50
N VAL A 207 -11.01 19.96 -23.18
CA VAL A 207 -9.76 20.28 -22.45
C VAL A 207 -8.71 19.20 -22.64
N VAL A 208 -9.07 17.92 -22.51
CA VAL A 208 -8.08 16.83 -22.64
C VAL A 208 -7.59 16.70 -24.09
N SER A 209 -8.48 16.76 -25.09
CA SER A 209 -8.09 16.63 -26.49
C SER A 209 -7.19 17.78 -26.98
N GLU A 210 -7.40 19.00 -26.48
CA GLU A 210 -6.58 20.17 -26.81
C GLU A 210 -5.22 20.19 -26.10
N ASN A 211 -5.15 19.72 -24.85
CA ASN A 211 -3.98 19.93 -23.99
C ASN A 211 -3.08 18.68 -23.83
N LEU A 212 -3.59 17.48 -24.12
CA LEU A 212 -2.84 16.23 -23.93
C LEU A 212 -1.85 15.99 -25.08
N SER A 213 -0.60 16.42 -24.86
CA SER A 213 0.51 16.29 -25.80
C SER A 213 1.58 15.28 -25.37
N SER A 214 1.71 15.04 -24.06
CA SER A 214 2.65 14.09 -23.47
C SER A 214 2.01 12.71 -23.27
N PRO A 215 2.80 11.61 -23.32
CA PRO A 215 2.33 10.28 -22.93
C PRO A 215 1.66 10.32 -21.55
N THR A 216 0.41 9.92 -21.48
CA THR A 216 -0.43 9.97 -20.28
C THR A 216 -1.03 8.60 -20.03
N VAL A 217 -0.86 8.11 -18.81
CA VAL A 217 -1.42 6.83 -18.39
C VAL A 217 -2.37 7.07 -17.22
N ILE A 218 -3.64 6.71 -17.41
CA ILE A 218 -4.67 6.75 -16.37
C ILE A 218 -4.83 5.34 -15.79
N LEU A 219 -4.51 5.20 -14.52
CA LEU A 219 -4.63 3.97 -13.74
C LEU A 219 -5.99 3.95 -13.05
N LEU A 220 -6.84 2.98 -13.38
CA LEU A 220 -8.19 2.83 -12.84
C LEU A 220 -8.23 1.59 -11.94
N ASP A 221 -8.15 1.78 -10.62
CA ASP A 221 -8.18 0.67 -9.67
C ASP A 221 -9.61 0.28 -9.31
N GLU A 222 -9.85 -1.03 -9.18
CA GLU A 222 -11.10 -1.64 -8.72
C GLU A 222 -12.33 -1.20 -9.55
N ILE A 223 -12.22 -1.38 -10.89
CA ILE A 223 -13.26 -0.98 -11.85
C ILE A 223 -14.66 -1.53 -11.53
N GLY A 224 -14.74 -2.69 -10.88
CA GLY A 224 -16.02 -3.30 -10.48
C GLY A 224 -16.85 -2.45 -9.51
N ALA A 225 -16.26 -1.46 -8.83
CA ALA A 225 -17.00 -0.55 -7.96
C ALA A 225 -18.01 0.33 -8.71
N VAL A 226 -17.74 0.63 -10.00
CA VAL A 226 -18.51 1.61 -10.78
C VAL A 226 -19.27 1.02 -11.97
N LEU A 227 -19.30 -0.31 -12.09
CA LEU A 227 -20.06 -1.03 -13.13
C LEU A 227 -21.45 -1.48 -12.66
N ASN A 228 -21.89 -1.04 -11.48
CA ASN A 228 -23.20 -1.41 -10.96
C ASN A 228 -24.32 -0.58 -11.63
N PRO A 229 -25.52 -1.16 -11.82
CA PRO A 229 -26.67 -0.41 -12.29
C PRO A 229 -26.94 0.82 -11.42
N GLY A 230 -27.08 1.99 -12.04
CA GLY A 230 -27.27 3.27 -11.34
C GLY A 230 -25.98 4.05 -11.05
N SER A 231 -24.83 3.56 -11.47
CA SER A 231 -23.57 4.33 -11.48
C SER A 231 -23.70 5.60 -12.34
N GLU A 232 -23.15 6.72 -11.87
CA GLU A 232 -23.03 7.94 -12.67
C GLU A 232 -22.05 7.79 -13.85
N LEU A 233 -21.14 6.82 -13.76
CA LEU A 233 -20.20 6.44 -14.81
C LEU A 233 -20.87 5.42 -15.74
N ASP A 234 -21.83 5.94 -16.51
CA ASP A 234 -22.67 5.19 -17.44
C ASP A 234 -21.96 4.83 -18.76
N ASP A 235 -22.67 4.16 -19.66
CA ASP A 235 -22.13 3.78 -20.98
C ASP A 235 -21.72 5.00 -21.83
N THR A 236 -22.38 6.16 -21.66
CA THR A 236 -22.02 7.39 -22.37
C THR A 236 -20.64 7.88 -21.92
N PHE A 237 -20.38 7.84 -20.61
CA PHE A 237 -19.08 8.15 -20.04
C PHE A 237 -17.97 7.23 -20.57
N TRP A 238 -18.16 5.91 -20.48
CA TRP A 238 -17.14 4.95 -20.95
C TRP A 238 -16.89 5.04 -22.46
N ASN A 239 -17.94 5.25 -23.25
CA ASN A 239 -17.81 5.48 -24.69
C ASN A 239 -17.02 6.74 -25.03
N SER A 240 -17.17 7.79 -24.23
CA SER A 240 -16.43 9.04 -24.40
C SER A 240 -14.94 8.84 -24.08
N LEU A 241 -14.61 8.17 -22.98
CA LEU A 241 -13.22 7.81 -22.67
C LEU A 241 -12.58 6.93 -23.75
N ARG A 242 -13.35 5.99 -24.33
CA ARG A 242 -12.88 5.18 -25.46
C ARG A 242 -12.51 6.08 -26.64
N SER A 243 -13.42 6.96 -27.04
CA SER A 243 -13.22 7.89 -28.16
C SER A 243 -12.02 8.78 -27.94
N LEU A 244 -11.82 9.26 -26.71
CA LEU A 244 -10.69 10.09 -26.31
C LEU A 244 -9.35 9.39 -26.54
N ALA A 245 -9.23 8.15 -26.04
CA ALA A 245 -7.99 7.37 -26.17
C ALA A 245 -7.73 6.92 -27.62
N THR A 246 -8.75 6.53 -28.38
CA THR A 246 -8.53 5.99 -29.73
C THR A 246 -8.38 7.06 -30.80
N ASN A 247 -9.10 8.18 -30.69
CA ASN A 247 -9.28 9.10 -31.82
C ASN A 247 -8.70 10.51 -31.57
N GLN A 248 -8.68 10.98 -30.32
CA GLN A 248 -8.52 12.42 -30.06
C GLN A 248 -7.19 12.79 -29.41
N THR A 249 -6.47 11.83 -28.82
CA THR A 249 -5.21 12.08 -28.09
C THR A 249 -3.96 11.72 -28.88
N ARG A 250 -4.09 11.47 -30.20
CA ARG A 250 -2.97 11.13 -31.12
C ARG A 250 -2.12 9.94 -30.62
N GLY A 251 -2.73 9.01 -29.89
CA GLY A 251 -2.03 7.85 -29.32
C GLY A 251 -1.16 8.17 -28.10
N ASN A 252 -1.41 9.29 -27.41
CA ASN A 252 -0.73 9.68 -26.18
C ASN A 252 -1.48 9.28 -24.90
N LEU A 253 -2.68 8.70 -24.99
CA LEU A 253 -3.45 8.29 -23.82
C LEU A 253 -3.58 6.77 -23.76
N ALA A 254 -3.28 6.18 -22.61
CA ALA A 254 -3.59 4.79 -22.30
C ALA A 254 -4.26 4.65 -20.93
N PHE A 255 -5.09 3.63 -20.81
CA PHE A 255 -5.71 3.18 -19.57
C PHE A 255 -5.08 1.87 -19.11
N VAL A 256 -4.76 1.78 -17.83
CA VAL A 256 -4.48 0.50 -17.17
C VAL A 256 -5.48 0.33 -16.04
N LEU A 257 -6.37 -0.66 -16.14
CA LEU A 257 -7.36 -0.91 -15.09
C LEU A 257 -7.01 -2.13 -14.27
N SER A 258 -7.57 -2.23 -13.06
CA SER A 258 -7.58 -3.46 -12.28
C SER A 258 -8.99 -4.00 -12.10
N SER A 259 -9.10 -5.32 -12.10
CA SER A 259 -10.38 -6.03 -11.96
C SER A 259 -10.19 -7.42 -11.34
N PRO A 260 -11.18 -7.94 -10.59
CA PRO A 260 -11.15 -9.33 -10.12
C PRO A 260 -11.23 -10.36 -11.26
N GLU A 261 -11.90 -10.00 -12.35
CA GLU A 261 -12.10 -10.85 -13.53
C GLU A 261 -11.96 -10.05 -14.84
N SER A 262 -12.21 -10.68 -15.99
CA SER A 262 -12.14 -10.00 -17.29
C SER A 262 -13.05 -8.78 -17.34
N PRO A 263 -12.56 -7.57 -17.71
CA PRO A 263 -13.37 -6.36 -17.76
C PRO A 263 -14.57 -6.48 -18.69
N SER A 264 -14.39 -7.15 -19.84
CA SER A 264 -15.50 -7.38 -20.79
C SER A 264 -16.55 -8.33 -20.23
N ASN A 265 -16.14 -9.32 -19.43
CA ASN A 265 -17.08 -10.23 -18.76
C ASN A 265 -17.81 -9.51 -17.63
N LEU A 266 -17.09 -8.70 -16.85
CA LEU A 266 -17.65 -7.93 -15.74
C LEU A 266 -18.67 -6.91 -16.24
N ALA A 267 -18.34 -6.13 -17.28
CA ALA A 267 -19.28 -5.20 -17.90
C ALA A 267 -20.54 -5.91 -18.41
N ARG A 268 -20.37 -7.04 -19.12
CA ARG A 268 -21.50 -7.82 -19.65
C ARG A 268 -22.38 -8.41 -18.55
N SER A 269 -21.79 -8.89 -17.45
CA SER A 269 -22.54 -9.50 -16.34
C SER A 269 -23.32 -8.46 -15.54
N THR A 270 -22.89 -7.20 -15.55
CA THR A 270 -23.55 -6.07 -14.88
C THR A 270 -24.47 -5.26 -15.81
N GLY A 271 -24.66 -5.69 -17.05
CA GLY A 271 -25.58 -5.05 -18.01
C GLY A 271 -25.02 -3.82 -18.73
N HIS A 272 -23.71 -3.62 -18.71
CA HIS A 272 -23.02 -2.63 -19.54
C HIS A 272 -22.65 -3.22 -20.90
N ASP A 273 -22.90 -2.48 -21.97
CA ASP A 273 -22.60 -2.89 -23.36
C ASP A 273 -21.55 -1.96 -24.01
N SER A 274 -20.86 -1.14 -23.20
CA SER A 274 -19.89 -0.18 -23.72
C SER A 274 -18.72 -0.86 -24.43
N PRO A 275 -18.41 -0.48 -25.68
CA PRO A 275 -17.19 -0.92 -26.38
C PRO A 275 -15.89 -0.49 -25.71
N PHE A 276 -15.91 0.33 -24.64
CA PHE A 276 -14.71 0.70 -23.89
C PHE A 276 -13.97 -0.56 -23.40
N PHE A 277 -14.68 -1.54 -22.86
CA PHE A 277 -14.06 -2.76 -22.32
C PHE A 277 -13.47 -3.69 -23.38
N ASN A 278 -13.63 -3.37 -24.67
CA ASN A 278 -13.05 -4.12 -25.79
C ASN A 278 -11.67 -3.60 -26.19
N ILE A 279 -11.23 -2.43 -25.70
CA ILE A 279 -9.93 -1.84 -26.09
C ILE A 279 -8.74 -2.38 -25.28
N PHE A 280 -8.99 -3.25 -24.30
CA PHE A 280 -7.99 -3.88 -23.44
C PHE A 280 -7.48 -5.18 -24.07
N ALA A 281 -6.71 -5.05 -25.16
CA ALA A 281 -6.23 -6.20 -25.93
C ALA A 281 -5.27 -7.12 -25.13
N TYR A 282 -4.62 -6.60 -24.09
CA TYR A 282 -3.77 -7.37 -23.20
C TYR A 282 -4.30 -7.38 -21.77
N SER A 283 -4.34 -8.58 -21.19
CA SER A 283 -4.64 -8.81 -19.78
C SER A 283 -3.46 -9.46 -19.06
N ALA A 284 -2.91 -8.78 -18.06
CA ALA A 284 -1.96 -9.32 -17.11
C ALA A 284 -2.72 -10.08 -16.02
N ASN A 285 -2.72 -11.41 -16.09
CA ASN A 285 -3.31 -12.26 -15.05
C ASN A 285 -2.29 -12.45 -13.92
N ILE A 286 -2.60 -11.97 -12.72
CA ILE A 286 -1.75 -12.10 -11.54
C ILE A 286 -2.43 -13.00 -10.48
N GLY A 287 -1.63 -13.88 -9.87
CA GLY A 287 -2.10 -14.89 -8.91
C GLY A 287 -1.08 -15.14 -7.81
N ALA A 288 -0.82 -16.40 -7.45
CA ALA A 288 0.31 -16.73 -6.60
C ALA A 288 1.64 -16.29 -7.24
N PHE A 289 2.68 -16.08 -6.43
CA PHE A 289 4.03 -15.98 -6.93
C PHE A 289 4.51 -17.32 -7.48
N THR A 290 5.47 -17.28 -8.40
CA THR A 290 6.33 -18.45 -8.63
C THR A 290 7.21 -18.69 -7.40
N GLU A 291 7.69 -19.92 -7.20
CA GLU A 291 8.57 -20.22 -6.06
C GLU A 291 9.81 -19.32 -6.02
N SER A 292 10.40 -19.01 -7.17
CA SER A 292 11.56 -18.11 -7.26
C SER A 292 11.23 -16.68 -6.81
N GLU A 293 10.07 -16.15 -7.18
CA GLU A 293 9.62 -14.82 -6.75
C GLU A 293 9.30 -14.79 -5.25
N ALA A 294 8.70 -15.87 -4.73
CA ALA A 294 8.41 -16.02 -3.32
C ALA A 294 9.71 -16.09 -2.49
N GLN A 295 10.71 -16.83 -2.98
CA GLN A 295 12.04 -16.90 -2.35
C GLN A 295 12.75 -15.54 -2.35
N GLU A 296 12.67 -14.77 -3.44
CA GLU A 296 13.25 -13.40 -3.48
C GLU A 296 12.63 -12.50 -2.39
N LEU A 297 11.30 -12.58 -2.22
CA LEU A 297 10.60 -11.84 -1.17
C LEU A 297 11.04 -12.32 0.22
N ILE A 298 11.10 -13.62 0.49
CA ILE A 298 11.55 -14.16 1.78
C ILE A 298 12.98 -13.70 2.09
N ALA A 299 13.87 -13.72 1.10
CA ALA A 299 15.26 -13.30 1.22
C ALA A 299 15.44 -11.80 1.49
N SER A 300 14.36 -10.99 1.40
CA SER A 300 14.39 -9.58 1.80
C SER A 300 14.36 -9.36 3.32
N SER A 301 14.19 -10.43 4.10
CA SER A 301 14.30 -10.39 5.55
C SER A 301 15.69 -9.87 5.99
N PRO A 302 15.78 -8.93 6.96
CA PRO A 302 17.05 -8.51 7.53
C PRO A 302 17.75 -9.62 8.32
N ILE A 303 16.97 -10.57 8.85
CA ILE A 303 17.49 -11.78 9.51
C ILE A 303 17.17 -12.98 8.60
N PRO A 304 18.19 -13.69 8.06
CA PRO A 304 17.96 -14.84 7.21
C PRO A 304 17.15 -15.94 7.93
N PHE A 305 16.16 -16.50 7.25
CA PHE A 305 15.38 -17.62 7.77
C PHE A 305 16.10 -18.94 7.48
N ALA A 306 15.93 -19.92 8.37
CA ALA A 306 16.44 -21.28 8.14
C ALA A 306 15.71 -21.93 6.95
N ASP A 307 16.41 -22.80 6.20
CA ASP A 307 15.85 -23.47 5.01
C ASP A 307 14.55 -24.24 5.31
N GLU A 308 14.42 -24.80 6.51
CA GLU A 308 13.21 -25.49 6.97
C GLU A 308 12.03 -24.53 7.14
N ASP A 309 12.28 -23.34 7.68
CA ASP A 309 11.27 -22.28 7.83
C ASP A 309 10.86 -21.74 6.47
N VAL A 310 11.81 -21.52 5.55
CA VAL A 310 11.52 -21.11 4.16
C VAL A 310 10.61 -22.13 3.47
N LYS A 311 10.94 -23.42 3.55
CA LYS A 311 10.10 -24.49 2.99
C LYS A 311 8.71 -24.50 3.62
N TRP A 312 8.64 -24.38 4.95
CA TRP A 312 7.37 -24.35 5.67
C TRP A 312 6.49 -23.18 5.23
N ILE A 313 7.08 -21.98 5.11
CA ILE A 313 6.41 -20.75 4.65
C ILE A 313 5.87 -20.93 3.22
N LEU A 314 6.68 -21.46 2.30
CA LEU A 314 6.28 -21.68 0.92
C LEU A 314 5.11 -22.68 0.83
N THR A 315 5.16 -23.78 1.58
CA THR A 315 4.09 -24.79 1.62
C THR A 315 2.78 -24.22 2.17
N HIS A 316 2.81 -23.48 3.27
CA HIS A 316 1.58 -23.01 3.94
C HIS A 316 0.99 -21.75 3.29
N SER A 317 1.82 -20.91 2.67
CA SER A 317 1.33 -19.77 1.88
C SER A 317 0.84 -20.14 0.49
N GLN A 318 1.26 -21.29 -0.05
CA GLN A 318 1.11 -21.65 -1.47
C GLN A 318 1.59 -20.51 -2.41
N CYS A 319 2.63 -19.80 -1.99
CA CYS A 319 3.15 -18.60 -2.68
C CYS A 319 2.13 -17.46 -2.87
N GLN A 320 0.99 -17.46 -2.16
CA GLN A 320 0.03 -16.36 -2.23
C GLN A 320 0.62 -15.10 -1.57
N PRO A 321 0.67 -13.94 -2.27
CA PRO A 321 1.43 -12.77 -1.80
C PRO A 321 1.09 -12.31 -0.38
N LEU A 322 -0.20 -12.22 -0.02
CA LEU A 322 -0.61 -11.81 1.32
C LEU A 322 -0.22 -12.84 2.38
N LEU A 323 -0.49 -14.12 2.14
CA LEU A 323 -0.20 -15.18 3.10
C LEU A 323 1.30 -15.29 3.33
N LEU A 324 2.09 -15.24 2.25
CA LEU A 324 3.53 -15.26 2.28
C LEU A 324 4.09 -14.14 3.17
N GLN A 325 3.61 -12.90 2.99
CA GLN A 325 4.05 -11.77 3.80
C GLN A 325 3.62 -11.87 5.27
N ILE A 326 2.42 -12.40 5.55
CA ILE A 326 2.00 -12.65 6.94
C ILE A 326 2.95 -13.64 7.61
N LEU A 327 3.20 -14.80 6.99
CA LEU A 327 4.07 -15.82 7.58
C LEU A 327 5.51 -15.32 7.76
N CYS A 328 6.05 -14.56 6.80
CA CYS A 328 7.38 -13.98 6.92
C CYS A 328 7.46 -12.94 8.04
N ARG A 329 6.41 -12.11 8.21
CA ARG A 329 6.34 -11.12 9.28
C ARG A 329 6.35 -11.78 10.65
N GLU A 330 5.56 -12.83 10.85
CA GLU A 330 5.55 -13.56 12.13
C GLU A 330 6.90 -14.24 12.39
N ARG A 331 7.56 -14.78 11.35
CA ARG A 331 8.89 -15.36 11.53
C ARG A 331 9.96 -14.31 11.88
N LEU A 332 9.95 -13.17 11.20
CA LEU A 332 10.89 -12.10 11.50
C LEU A 332 10.69 -11.57 12.92
N PHE A 333 9.44 -11.41 13.35
CA PHE A 333 9.10 -10.94 14.70
C PHE A 333 9.73 -11.83 15.79
N THR A 334 9.65 -13.16 15.67
CA THR A 334 10.23 -14.06 16.68
C THR A 334 11.75 -14.10 16.65
N LEU A 335 12.36 -13.99 15.47
CA LEU A 335 13.81 -13.86 15.33
C LEU A 335 14.34 -12.57 15.97
N GLU A 336 13.60 -11.46 15.86
CA GLU A 336 13.96 -10.18 16.49
C GLU A 336 13.89 -10.24 18.03
N GLU A 337 12.99 -11.06 18.59
CA GLU A 337 12.90 -11.31 20.04
C GLU A 337 13.91 -12.35 20.56
N GLY A 338 14.71 -12.97 19.67
CA GLY A 338 15.71 -13.97 20.01
C GLY A 338 15.14 -15.38 20.26
N GLU A 339 13.89 -15.61 19.85
CA GLU A 339 13.21 -16.90 19.96
C GLU A 339 13.50 -17.76 18.73
N ASN A 340 14.13 -18.92 18.97
CA ASN A 340 14.47 -19.90 17.93
C ASN A 340 13.59 -21.15 17.98
N ASP A 341 12.50 -21.13 18.74
CA ASP A 341 11.55 -22.23 18.77
C ASP A 341 10.54 -22.18 17.59
N ASP A 342 9.77 -23.25 17.44
CA ASP A 342 8.76 -23.39 16.39
C ASP A 342 7.39 -22.79 16.77
N GLY A 343 7.27 -22.12 17.93
CA GLY A 343 6.01 -21.59 18.46
C GLY A 343 5.38 -20.53 17.55
N TRP A 344 6.20 -19.81 16.79
CA TRP A 344 5.75 -18.83 15.79
C TRP A 344 4.83 -19.43 14.72
N ARG A 345 4.98 -20.72 14.39
CA ARG A 345 4.18 -21.39 13.36
C ARG A 345 2.70 -21.45 13.75
N GLU A 346 2.40 -21.65 15.03
CA GLU A 346 1.02 -21.70 15.51
C GLU A 346 0.34 -20.34 15.38
N GLU A 347 1.00 -19.27 15.81
CA GLU A 347 0.48 -17.91 15.66
C GLU A 347 0.38 -17.51 14.18
N ALA A 348 1.38 -17.87 13.37
CA ALA A 348 1.35 -17.61 11.94
C ALA A 348 0.15 -18.27 11.23
N LEU A 349 -0.21 -19.50 11.61
CA LEU A 349 -1.43 -20.17 11.14
C LEU A 349 -2.70 -19.44 11.59
N ARG A 350 -2.77 -18.93 12.83
CA ARG A 350 -3.91 -18.13 13.30
C ARG A 350 -4.05 -16.84 12.48
N GLN A 351 -2.94 -16.18 12.16
CA GLN A 351 -2.93 -14.92 11.39
C GLN A 351 -3.36 -15.10 9.93
N ILE A 352 -3.07 -16.25 9.29
CA ILE A 352 -3.54 -16.53 7.92
C ILE A 352 -4.97 -17.10 7.86
N ASN A 353 -5.52 -17.58 8.99
CA ASN A 353 -6.84 -18.22 9.04
C ASN A 353 -7.99 -17.40 8.41
N PRO A 354 -8.06 -16.05 8.59
CA PRO A 354 -9.08 -15.21 7.95
C PRO A 354 -9.00 -15.15 6.41
N PHE A 355 -7.92 -15.65 5.82
CA PHE A 355 -7.60 -15.56 4.38
C PHE A 355 -7.45 -16.94 3.73
N THR A 356 -8.00 -17.97 4.36
CA THR A 356 -7.96 -19.36 3.88
C THR A 356 -8.68 -19.55 2.54
N ASP A 357 -9.58 -18.64 2.17
CA ASP A 357 -10.23 -18.57 0.86
C ASP A 357 -9.25 -18.29 -0.30
N LEU A 358 -8.06 -17.76 0.00
CA LEU A 358 -7.01 -17.53 -0.99
C LEU A 358 -6.22 -18.80 -1.35
N LEU A 359 -6.27 -19.83 -0.49
CA LEU A 359 -5.57 -21.09 -0.72
C LEU A 359 -6.30 -21.91 -1.78
N GLU A 360 -5.55 -22.56 -2.67
CA GLU A 360 -6.13 -23.56 -3.55
C GLU A 360 -6.45 -24.83 -2.75
N PRO A 361 -7.57 -25.51 -3.04
CA PRO A 361 -7.89 -26.77 -2.42
C PRO A 361 -6.76 -27.77 -2.70
N LYS A 362 -6.31 -28.49 -1.65
CA LYS A 362 -5.33 -29.56 -1.80
C LYS A 362 -5.92 -30.60 -2.76
N LYS A 363 -5.26 -30.78 -3.91
CA LYS A 363 -5.62 -31.80 -4.91
C LYS A 363 -5.46 -33.21 -4.38
#